data_AF-A0A966HXJ6-F1
#
_entry.id   AF-A0A966HXJ6-F1
#
_cell.length_a   1.000
_cell.length_b   1.000
_cell.length_c   1.000
_cell.angle_alpha   90.00
_cell.angle_beta   90.00
_cell.angle_gamma   90.00
#
_symmetry.space_group_name_H-M   'P 1'
#
loop_
_entity.id
_entity.type
_entity.pdbx_description
1 polymer ?
#
loop_
_entity_poly.entity_id
_entity_poly.type
_entity_poly.pdbx_seq_one_letter_code
_entity_poly.pdbx_strand_id
1 'polypeptide(L)'
;MSTPHRLLRTFIALSLFTSFGVGPSTAAGRTNQTIANTVLNGKGAPGTKLGINGDFYIDVLTFNIYGPKANNRWPNPVSLRGPAGIAGTDGKTGERGNALTGAKGEQGEKGEKGDKGDPGEKGA
;
A
#
# COMPACT_ATOMS: atom_id res chain seq x y z
N MET A 1 -14.10 -43.63 89.32
CA MET A 1 -15.02 -44.11 88.27
C MET A 1 -14.73 -43.40 86.96
N SER A 2 -14.44 -44.20 85.94
CA SER A 2 -14.19 -43.93 84.50
C SER A 2 -13.42 -42.70 84.02
N THR A 3 -12.16 -42.94 83.67
CA THR A 3 -11.48 -42.48 82.43
C THR A 3 -12.11 -43.14 81.17
N PRO A 4 -11.67 -42.94 79.89
CA PRO A 4 -10.79 -41.93 79.27
C PRO A 4 -11.27 -41.40 77.89
N HIS A 5 -10.50 -40.45 77.34
CA HIS A 5 -10.14 -40.25 75.92
C HIS A 5 -11.17 -40.61 74.84
N ARG A 6 -11.89 -39.60 74.36
CA ARG A 6 -12.20 -39.49 72.92
C ARG A 6 -11.35 -38.40 72.30
N LEU A 7 -10.04 -38.62 72.36
CA LEU A 7 -9.17 -38.20 71.28
C LEU A 7 -9.80 -38.71 69.98
N LEU A 8 -9.77 -37.87 68.96
CA LEU A 8 -9.67 -38.31 67.57
C LEU A 8 -10.91 -39.05 67.03
N ARG A 9 -11.84 -38.32 66.38
CA ARG A 9 -12.65 -38.78 65.22
C ARG A 9 -13.80 -37.81 64.92
N THR A 10 -13.51 -36.72 64.24
CA THR A 10 -14.42 -36.15 63.22
C THR A 10 -13.58 -35.32 62.28
N PHE A 11 -12.99 -36.06 61.34
CA PHE A 11 -12.45 -35.66 60.04
C PHE A 11 -12.67 -34.19 59.68
N ILE A 12 -11.62 -33.39 59.88
CA ILE A 12 -11.33 -32.25 59.01
C ILE A 12 -11.31 -32.85 57.60
N ALA A 13 -12.37 -32.62 56.83
CA ALA A 13 -12.36 -32.87 55.39
C ALA A 13 -11.39 -31.86 54.78
N LEU A 14 -10.10 -32.16 54.91
CA LEU A 14 -9.03 -31.45 54.24
C LEU A 14 -9.20 -31.78 52.77
N SER A 15 -9.93 -30.91 52.11
CA SER A 15 -10.12 -30.86 50.66
C SER A 15 -8.74 -30.94 50.00
N LEU A 16 -8.37 -32.13 49.56
CA LEU A 16 -7.29 -32.33 48.60
C LEU A 16 -7.76 -31.74 47.27
N PHE A 17 -7.62 -30.42 47.16
CA PHE A 17 -7.58 -29.77 45.87
C PHE A 17 -6.24 -30.19 45.26
N THR A 18 -6.25 -31.24 44.42
CA THR A 18 -5.11 -31.52 43.56
C THR A 18 -4.99 -30.36 42.60
N SER A 19 -4.11 -29.41 42.91
CA SER A 19 -3.68 -28.40 41.96
C SER A 19 -3.08 -29.12 40.76
N PHE A 20 -3.84 -29.23 39.68
CA PHE A 20 -3.30 -29.53 38.38
C PHE A 20 -2.35 -28.39 38.02
N GLY A 21 -1.05 -28.64 38.18
CA GLY A 21 -0.02 -27.75 37.68
C GLY A 21 -0.09 -27.73 36.17
N VAL A 22 -0.71 -26.70 35.61
CA VAL A 22 -0.52 -26.36 34.20
C VAL A 22 0.91 -25.84 34.12
N GLY A 23 1.85 -26.70 33.72
CA GLY A 23 3.20 -26.26 33.36
C GLY A 23 3.12 -25.18 32.26
N PRO A 24 4.11 -24.28 32.15
CA PRO A 24 4.10 -23.30 31.08
C PRO A 24 4.07 -24.03 29.74
N SER A 25 3.00 -23.81 28.95
CA SER A 25 2.94 -24.29 27.57
C SER A 25 4.12 -23.72 26.80
N THR A 26 5.04 -24.58 26.37
CA THR A 26 6.18 -24.20 25.52
C THR A 26 5.80 -24.12 24.02
N ALA A 27 4.51 -24.15 23.72
CA ALA A 27 4.01 -23.86 22.38
C ALA A 27 3.67 -22.36 22.26
N ALA A 28 3.95 -21.75 21.11
CA ALA A 28 3.44 -20.42 20.77
C ALA A 28 1.90 -20.45 20.66
N GLY A 29 1.22 -20.38 21.81
CA GLY A 29 -0.23 -20.34 21.95
C GLY A 29 -0.67 -19.09 22.70
N ARG A 30 -1.92 -18.66 22.47
CA ARG A 30 -2.52 -17.54 23.22
C ARG A 30 -2.62 -17.93 24.70
N THR A 31 -2.00 -17.15 25.57
CA THR A 31 -2.19 -17.31 27.02
C THR A 31 -3.52 -16.64 27.43
N ASN A 32 -4.23 -17.20 28.41
CA ASN A 32 -5.51 -16.65 28.91
C ASN A 32 -5.31 -15.36 29.77
N GLN A 33 -4.09 -14.82 29.85
CA GLN A 33 -3.74 -13.64 30.64
C GLN A 33 -2.90 -12.60 29.88
N THR A 34 -2.92 -12.62 28.54
CA THR A 34 -2.24 -11.55 27.79
C THR A 34 -3.22 -10.39 27.59
N ILE A 35 -2.83 -9.19 28.02
CA ILE A 35 -3.52 -7.97 27.59
C ILE A 35 -3.49 -7.97 26.06
N ALA A 36 -4.65 -7.92 25.41
CA ALA A 36 -4.72 -8.02 23.96
C ALA A 36 -3.93 -6.87 23.30
N ASN A 37 -2.97 -7.23 22.46
CA ASN A 37 -2.25 -6.25 21.66
C ASN A 37 -3.21 -5.61 20.66
N THR A 38 -3.11 -4.29 20.52
CA THR A 38 -3.93 -3.50 19.59
C THR A 38 -3.09 -3.01 18.42
N VAL A 39 -3.71 -2.89 17.24
CA VAL A 39 -3.18 -2.12 16.13
C VAL A 39 -3.88 -0.76 16.13
N LEU A 40 -3.15 0.27 16.54
CA LEU A 40 -3.62 1.65 16.60
C LEU A 40 -3.33 2.37 15.28
N ASN A 41 -3.97 3.53 15.06
CA ASN A 41 -3.68 4.37 13.90
C ASN A 41 -3.85 5.85 14.22
N GLY A 42 -3.20 6.71 13.44
CA GLY A 42 -3.37 8.15 13.52
C GLY A 42 -2.45 8.90 12.57
N LYS A 43 -2.52 10.23 12.63
CA LYS A 43 -1.71 11.13 11.78
C LYS A 43 -0.37 11.42 12.46
N GLY A 44 0.74 11.07 11.81
CA GLY A 44 2.09 11.31 12.32
C GLY A 44 2.60 10.19 13.24
N ALA A 45 3.83 10.33 13.72
CA ALA A 45 4.45 9.38 14.63
C ALA A 45 3.67 9.27 15.96
N PRO A 46 3.54 8.06 16.55
CA PRO A 46 2.78 7.88 17.77
C PRO A 46 3.47 8.52 18.97
N GLY A 47 2.68 9.15 19.83
CA GLY A 47 3.15 9.67 21.11
C GLY A 47 3.59 8.53 22.06
N THR A 48 4.55 8.81 22.93
CA THR A 48 5.10 7.82 23.88
C THR A 48 4.06 7.30 24.88
N LYS A 49 3.05 8.11 25.21
CA LYS A 49 1.93 7.74 26.10
C LYS A 49 0.84 6.89 25.41
N LEU A 50 0.83 6.85 24.08
CA LEU A 50 -0.18 6.12 23.31
C LEU A 50 0.15 4.63 23.27
N GLY A 51 -0.82 3.76 23.58
CA GLY A 51 -0.68 2.31 23.53
C GLY A 51 0.17 1.71 24.65
N ILE A 52 0.07 0.39 24.79
CA ILE A 52 0.82 -0.44 25.75
C ILE A 52 1.96 -1.19 25.03
N ASN A 53 2.89 -1.77 25.80
CA ASN A 53 3.89 -2.66 25.22
C ASN A 53 3.19 -3.86 24.55
N GLY A 54 3.61 -4.20 23.33
CA GLY A 54 2.97 -5.20 22.49
C GLY A 54 2.12 -4.61 21.35
N ASP A 55 1.68 -3.35 21.46
CA ASP A 55 0.87 -2.70 20.44
C ASP A 55 1.67 -2.38 19.16
N PHE A 56 0.94 -2.30 18.05
CA PHE A 56 1.41 -1.74 16.78
C PHE A 56 0.69 -0.41 16.52
N TYR A 57 1.28 0.44 15.69
CA TYR A 57 0.68 1.71 15.28
C TYR A 57 0.94 1.98 13.80
N ILE A 58 -0.07 2.46 13.07
CA ILE A 58 0.04 2.90 11.69
C ILE A 58 -0.07 4.43 11.61
N ASP A 59 0.98 5.07 11.14
CA ASP A 59 0.95 6.48 10.74
C ASP A 59 0.33 6.58 9.34
N VAL A 60 -0.89 7.10 9.26
CA VAL A 60 -1.65 7.20 8.01
C VAL A 60 -1.19 8.35 7.11
N LEU A 61 -0.33 9.23 7.60
CA LEU A 61 0.24 10.32 6.79
C LEU A 61 1.45 9.82 5.99
N THR A 62 2.36 9.12 6.65
CA THR A 62 3.58 8.61 6.01
C THR A 62 3.48 7.16 5.57
N PHE A 63 2.39 6.46 5.93
CA PHE A 63 2.20 5.03 5.73
C PHE A 63 3.32 4.21 6.37
N ASN A 64 3.75 4.62 7.55
CA ASN A 64 4.74 3.89 8.36
C ASN A 64 4.04 3.05 9.42
N ILE A 65 4.54 1.84 9.66
CA ILE A 65 4.16 1.01 10.80
C ILE A 65 5.24 1.08 11.88
N TYR A 66 4.79 1.21 13.13
CA TYR A 66 5.60 1.14 14.34
C TYR A 66 5.16 -0.09 15.14
N GLY A 67 6.11 -0.79 15.75
CA GLY A 67 5.79 -1.83 16.73
C GLY A 67 6.60 -3.12 16.56
N PRO A 68 6.45 -4.07 17.50
CA PRO A 68 5.66 -3.93 18.73
C PRO A 68 6.28 -2.90 19.67
N LYS A 69 5.46 -2.10 20.36
CA LYS A 69 5.95 -1.16 21.38
C LYS A 69 6.65 -1.95 22.48
N ALA A 70 7.82 -1.48 22.93
CA ALA A 70 8.61 -2.15 23.96
C ALA A 70 9.23 -1.12 24.89
N ASN A 71 9.32 -1.44 26.19
CA ASN A 71 9.90 -0.55 27.20
C ASN A 71 9.30 0.87 27.18
N ASN A 72 7.99 0.96 26.93
CA ASN A 72 7.23 2.21 26.77
C ASN A 72 7.73 3.13 25.63
N ARG A 73 8.42 2.55 24.64
CA ARG A 73 8.95 3.26 23.47
C ARG A 73 8.50 2.58 22.18
N TRP A 74 8.18 3.41 21.20
CA TRP A 74 7.94 2.94 19.84
C TRP A 74 9.29 2.71 19.15
N PRO A 75 9.50 1.56 18.49
CA PRO A 75 10.72 1.33 17.70
C PRO A 75 10.72 2.21 16.44
N ASN A 76 11.83 2.17 15.69
CA ASN A 76 11.93 2.86 14.41
C ASN A 76 10.83 2.35 13.45
N PRO A 77 10.22 3.25 12.65
CA PRO A 77 9.17 2.87 11.73
C PRO A 77 9.69 2.04 10.55
N VAL A 78 8.80 1.22 10.00
CA VAL A 78 8.97 0.55 8.70
C VAL A 78 7.95 1.13 7.72
N SER A 79 8.37 1.48 6.51
CA SER A 79 7.44 1.95 5.46
C SER A 79 6.57 0.80 4.95
N LEU A 80 5.26 1.01 4.91
CA LEU A 80 4.30 0.13 4.24
C LEU A 80 4.18 0.42 2.74
N ARG A 81 4.74 1.52 2.25
CA ARG A 81 4.81 1.79 0.81
C ARG A 81 5.86 0.90 0.18
N GLY A 82 5.44 0.16 -0.84
CA GLY A 82 6.34 -0.55 -1.74
C GLY A 82 7.13 0.39 -2.66
N PRO A 83 8.06 -0.16 -3.45
CA PRO A 83 8.75 0.60 -4.49
C PRO A 83 7.76 1.21 -5.49
N ALA A 84 8.17 2.28 -6.17
CA ALA A 84 7.39 2.84 -7.26
C ALA A 84 7.15 1.77 -8.34
N GLY A 85 5.95 1.77 -8.93
CA GLY A 85 5.66 0.91 -10.09
C GLY A 85 6.51 1.27 -11.30
N ILE A 86 6.61 0.35 -12.26
CA ILE A 86 7.25 0.64 -13.54
C ILE A 86 6.49 1.75 -14.28
N ALA A 87 7.22 2.59 -15.00
CA ALA A 87 6.60 3.57 -15.90
C ALA A 87 5.76 2.83 -16.97
N GLY A 88 4.63 3.42 -17.36
CA GLY A 88 3.86 2.93 -18.50
C GLY A 88 4.66 3.04 -19.80
N THR A 89 4.32 2.20 -20.77
CA THR A 89 4.89 2.31 -22.12
C THR A 89 4.28 3.49 -22.87
N ASP A 90 5.07 4.15 -23.71
CA ASP A 90 4.57 5.18 -24.62
C ASP A 90 3.43 4.63 -25.51
N GLY A 91 2.46 5.49 -25.81
CA GLY A 91 1.40 5.17 -26.76
C GLY A 91 1.96 4.96 -28.17
N LYS A 92 1.37 4.04 -28.95
CA LYS A 92 1.75 3.86 -30.36
C LYS A 92 1.47 5.15 -31.15
N THR A 93 2.42 5.58 -31.97
CA THR A 93 2.22 6.65 -32.97
C THR A 93 1.05 6.27 -33.88
N GLY A 94 0.06 7.17 -34.01
CA GLY A 94 -1.06 6.97 -34.94
C GLY A 94 -0.57 6.83 -36.38
N GLU A 95 -1.22 5.96 -37.16
CA GLU A 95 -0.91 5.81 -38.58
C GLU A 95 -1.12 7.15 -39.31
N ARG A 96 -0.12 7.58 -40.08
CA ARG A 96 -0.23 8.77 -40.94
C ARG A 96 -1.22 8.43 -42.07
N GLY A 97 -2.33 9.17 -42.13
CA GLY A 97 -3.28 9.07 -43.24
C GLY A 97 -2.57 9.22 -44.58
N ASN A 98 -2.71 8.22 -45.45
CA ASN A 98 -2.08 8.20 -46.76
C ASN A 98 -2.85 9.15 -47.71
N ALA A 99 -2.38 10.39 -47.87
CA ALA A 99 -2.84 11.27 -48.93
C ALA A 99 -2.16 10.87 -50.24
N LEU A 100 -2.61 9.77 -50.84
CA LEU A 100 -2.32 9.49 -52.25
C LEU A 100 -3.02 10.56 -53.08
N THR A 101 -2.25 11.59 -53.40
CA THR A 101 -2.32 12.34 -54.67
C THR A 101 -3.65 13.05 -54.95
N GLY A 102 -3.75 14.31 -54.52
CA GLY A 102 -4.60 15.28 -55.21
C GLY A 102 -4.10 15.43 -56.65
N ALA A 103 -4.98 15.26 -57.63
CA ALA A 103 -4.65 15.41 -59.05
C ALA A 103 -4.04 16.81 -59.27
N LYS A 104 -2.78 16.86 -59.73
CA LYS A 104 -2.16 18.11 -60.19
C LYS A 104 -2.96 18.58 -61.40
N GLY A 105 -3.62 19.74 -61.29
CA GLY A 105 -4.42 20.31 -62.37
C GLY A 105 -3.60 20.49 -63.64
N GLU A 106 -4.22 20.18 -64.78
CA GLU A 106 -3.59 20.31 -66.09
C GLU A 106 -3.15 21.76 -66.34
N GLN A 107 -1.94 21.93 -66.87
CA GLN A 107 -1.40 23.23 -67.23
C GLN A 107 -2.17 23.77 -68.43
N GLY A 108 -2.73 24.98 -68.32
CA GLY A 108 -3.54 25.60 -69.37
C GLY A 108 -2.80 25.74 -70.70
N GLU A 109 -3.54 25.60 -71.80
CA GLU A 109 -3.01 25.65 -73.16
C GLU A 109 -2.23 26.94 -73.42
N LYS A 110 -1.10 26.82 -74.12
CA LYS A 110 -0.27 27.97 -74.50
C LYS A 110 -1.06 28.82 -75.50
N GLY A 111 -1.21 30.12 -75.21
CA GLY A 111 -1.92 31.07 -76.07
C GLY A 111 -1.36 31.15 -77.49
N GLU A 112 -2.24 31.36 -78.45
CA GLU A 112 -1.90 31.46 -79.87
C GLU A 112 -0.92 32.62 -80.13
N LYS A 113 -0.01 32.41 -81.08
CA LYS A 113 0.94 33.43 -81.50
C LYS A 113 0.18 34.50 -82.29
N GLY A 114 0.31 35.76 -81.87
CA GLY A 114 -0.33 36.89 -82.55
C GLY A 114 0.10 37.04 -84.02
N ASP A 115 -0.83 37.53 -84.84
CA ASP A 115 -0.63 37.72 -86.27
C ASP A 115 0.55 38.64 -86.57
N LYS A 116 1.24 38.37 -87.68
CA LYS A 116 2.34 39.21 -88.17
C LYS A 116 1.75 40.53 -88.69
N GLY A 117 2.27 41.65 -88.18
CA GLY A 117 1.84 42.98 -88.63
C GLY A 117 2.10 43.23 -90.12
N ASP A 118 1.25 44.06 -90.73
CA ASP A 118 1.29 44.37 -92.15
C ASP A 118 2.64 44.99 -92.57
N PRO A 119 3.14 44.69 -93.80
CA PRO A 119 4.33 45.33 -94.32
C PRO A 119 4.15 46.86 -94.45
N GLY A 120 5.14 47.63 -93.99
CA GLY A 120 5.12 49.10 -94.07
C GLY A 120 5.12 49.61 -95.52
N GLU A 121 4.48 50.76 -95.73
CA GLU A 121 4.39 51.43 -97.04
C GLU A 121 5.78 51.81 -97.58
N LYS A 122 5.97 51.65 -98.90
CA LYS A 122 7.22 52.01 -99.59
C LYS A 122 7.37 53.54 -99.61
N GLY A 123 8.50 54.04 -99.09
CA GLY A 123 8.86 55.46 -99.18
C GLY A 123 9.18 55.92 -100.60
N ALA A 124 8.87 57.20 -100.88
CA ALA A 124 9.05 57.91 -102.15
C ALA A 124 10.51 58.22 -102.50
#